data_AF-A0A9E4EZX0-F1
#
_entry.id   AF-A0A9E4EZX0-F1
#
_cell.length_a   1.000
_cell.length_b   1.000
_cell.length_c   1.000
_cell.angle_alpha   90.00
_cell.angle_beta   90.00
_cell.angle_gamma   90.00
#
_symmetry.space_group_name_H-M   'P 1'
#
loop_
_entity.id
_entity.type
_entity.pdbx_description
1 polymer ?
#
loop_
_entity_poly.entity_id
_entity_poly.type
_entity_poly.pdbx_seq_one_letter_code
_entity_poly.pdbx_strand_id
1 'polypeptide(L)'
;EIYPRTARRAFLIDPFEFERIARRAEEAGEVVRGIFHSHPDEDAYFSQEDVDAAVPFGDIPAFPDAEHVVMSVREGVVLGQKVYSWDAGRKDFVESDLEILEEAGA
;
A
#
# COMPACT_ATOMS: atom_id res chain seq x y z
N GLU A 1 -11.88 0.78 -23.27
CA GLU A 1 -12.35 -0.46 -22.61
C GLU A 1 -12.83 -0.07 -21.21
N ILE A 2 -14.05 -0.44 -20.81
CA ILE A 2 -14.63 0.00 -19.52
C ILE A 2 -14.40 -1.14 -18.53
N TYR A 3 -13.41 -0.98 -17.66
CA TYR A 3 -13.14 -1.93 -16.58
C TYR A 3 -14.06 -1.60 -15.39
N PRO A 4 -15.10 -2.40 -15.08
CA PRO A 4 -15.96 -2.12 -13.94
C PRO A 4 -15.14 -2.23 -12.64
N ARG A 5 -15.20 -1.17 -11.82
CA ARG A 5 -14.54 -1.05 -10.51
C ARG A 5 -15.21 -1.98 -9.49
N THR A 6 -14.92 -3.27 -9.57
CA THR A 6 -15.30 -4.23 -8.54
C THR A 6 -14.23 -4.24 -7.44
N ALA A 7 -14.62 -4.43 -6.17
CA ALA A 7 -13.70 -4.58 -5.03
C ALA A 7 -12.62 -5.67 -5.20
N ARG A 8 -12.77 -6.54 -6.22
CA ARG A 8 -11.78 -7.52 -6.66
C ARG A 8 -10.55 -6.93 -7.37
N ARG A 9 -10.62 -5.69 -7.87
CA ARG A 9 -9.56 -5.08 -8.71
C ARG A 9 -9.08 -3.69 -8.28
N ALA A 10 -9.74 -3.02 -7.34
CA ALA A 10 -9.24 -1.74 -6.82
C ALA A 10 -9.76 -1.55 -5.40
N PHE A 11 -8.87 -1.73 -4.41
CA PHE A 11 -9.10 -1.24 -3.06
C PHE A 11 -8.57 0.19 -3.00
N LEU A 12 -9.46 1.17 -2.93
CA LEU A 12 -9.09 2.53 -2.56
C LEU A 12 -9.43 2.65 -1.07
N ILE A 13 -8.47 3.04 -0.24
CA ILE A 13 -8.80 3.45 1.13
C ILE A 13 -9.76 4.63 1.01
N ASP A 14 -10.84 4.60 1.79
CA ASP A 14 -11.78 5.71 1.83
C ASP A 14 -11.01 7.00 2.23
N PRO A 15 -11.06 8.07 1.39
CA PRO A 15 -10.26 9.27 1.64
C PRO A 15 -10.54 9.95 2.99
N PHE A 16 -11.77 9.85 3.52
CA PHE A 16 -12.13 10.42 4.82
C PHE A 16 -11.61 9.58 5.98
N GLU A 17 -11.66 8.25 5.85
CA GLU A 17 -11.02 7.34 6.81
C GLU A 17 -9.51 7.54 6.82
N PHE A 18 -8.92 7.73 5.64
CA PHE A 18 -7.50 8.03 5.48
C PHE A 18 -7.10 9.32 6.20
N GLU A 19 -7.84 10.42 5.99
CA GLU A 19 -7.61 11.70 6.69
C GLU A 19 -7.77 11.54 8.21
N ARG A 20 -8.76 10.76 8.66
CA ARG A 20 -9.01 10.49 10.07
C ARG A 20 -7.84 9.74 10.72
N ILE A 21 -7.27 8.74 10.04
CA ILE A 21 -6.10 8.00 10.52
C ILE A 21 -4.88 8.92 10.55
N ALA A 22 -4.65 9.71 9.50
CA ALA A 22 -3.54 10.66 9.42
C ALA A 22 -3.56 11.63 10.60
N ARG A 23 -4.70 12.28 10.83
CA ARG A 23 -4.88 13.25 11.92
C ARG A 23 -4.70 12.60 13.29
N ARG A 24 -5.23 11.39 13.49
CA ARG A 24 -5.06 10.66 14.74
C ARG A 24 -3.59 10.35 15.03
N ALA A 25 -2.85 9.90 14.01
CA ALA A 25 -1.43 9.60 14.16
C ALA A 25 -0.66 10.88 14.52
N GLU A 26 -0.92 11.99 13.81
CA GLU A 26 -0.30 13.29 14.11
C GLU A 26 -0.60 13.77 15.55
N GLU A 27 -1.86 13.70 15.98
CA GLU A 27 -2.27 14.06 17.36
C GLU A 27 -1.59 13.21 18.43
N ALA A 28 -1.24 11.96 18.10
CA ALA A 28 -0.54 11.03 18.99
C ALA A 28 1.00 11.13 18.89
N GLY A 29 1.55 11.93 17.97
CA GLY A 29 2.98 11.96 17.67
C GLY A 29 3.49 10.68 16.99
N GLU A 30 2.59 9.95 16.33
CA GLU A 30 2.84 8.72 15.59
C GLU A 30 2.96 9.01 14.09
N VAL A 31 3.52 8.05 13.34
CA VAL A 31 3.62 8.11 11.88
C VAL A 31 3.04 6.85 11.27
N VAL A 32 2.36 6.98 10.13
CA VAL A 32 1.89 5.84 9.35
C VAL A 32 3.09 5.19 8.69
N ARG A 33 3.51 4.02 9.19
CA ARG A 33 4.69 3.29 8.68
C ARG A 33 4.39 2.34 7.54
N GLY A 34 3.15 1.90 7.39
CA GLY A 34 2.81 0.90 6.39
C GLY A 34 1.37 0.97 5.94
N ILE A 35 1.16 0.69 4.65
CA ILE A 35 -0.13 0.53 4.01
C ILE A 35 -0.14 -0.86 3.40
N PHE A 36 -1.19 -1.62 3.67
CA PHE A 36 -1.32 -2.99 3.21
C PHE A 36 -2.53 -3.15 2.29
N HIS A 37 -2.34 -3.87 1.18
CA HIS A 37 -3.44 -4.38 0.37
C HIS A 37 -3.12 -5.73 -0.26
N SER A 38 -4.16 -6.41 -0.73
CA SER A 38 -4.04 -7.70 -1.42
C SER A 38 -4.46 -7.59 -2.87
N HIS A 39 -3.80 -8.38 -3.72
CA HIS A 39 -4.09 -8.61 -5.13
C HIS A 39 -4.77 -9.98 -5.27
N PRO A 40 -6.11 -10.01 -5.43
CA PRO A 40 -6.83 -11.27 -5.63
C PRO A 40 -6.55 -11.83 -7.03
N ASP A 41 -6.14 -13.10 -7.10
CA ASP A 41 -5.85 -13.83 -8.34
C ASP A 41 -4.65 -13.32 -9.17
N GLU A 42 -4.02 -12.24 -8.75
CA GLU A 42 -2.87 -11.59 -9.40
C GLU A 42 -1.59 -11.75 -8.56
N ASP A 43 -0.43 -11.61 -9.19
CA ASP A 43 0.85 -11.65 -8.48
C ASP A 43 1.06 -10.36 -7.64
N ALA A 44 2.05 -10.38 -6.74
CA ALA A 44 2.39 -9.21 -5.94
C ALA A 44 3.24 -8.25 -6.78
N TYR A 45 2.66 -7.11 -7.16
CA TYR A 45 3.33 -6.03 -7.86
C TYR A 45 2.69 -4.69 -7.48
N PHE A 46 3.39 -3.58 -7.71
CA PHE A 46 2.81 -2.25 -7.57
C PHE A 46 2.32 -1.78 -8.93
N SER A 47 1.00 -1.69 -9.10
CA SER A 47 0.33 -1.30 -10.34
C SER A 47 0.33 0.22 -10.52
N GLN A 48 0.02 0.69 -11.73
CA GLN A 48 -0.19 2.13 -11.95
C GLN A 48 -1.37 2.64 -11.12
N GLU A 49 -2.41 1.84 -10.96
CA GLU A 49 -3.55 2.15 -10.12
C GLU A 49 -3.16 2.33 -8.64
N ASP A 50 -2.17 1.57 -8.14
CA ASP A 50 -1.63 1.74 -6.78
C ASP A 50 -0.88 3.06 -6.64
N VAL A 51 -0.09 3.44 -7.65
CA VAL A 51 0.61 4.73 -7.71
C VAL A 51 -0.41 5.88 -7.72
N ASP A 52 -1.42 5.81 -8.59
CA ASP A 52 -2.46 6.84 -8.70
C ASP A 52 -3.25 7.00 -7.39
N ALA A 53 -3.48 5.89 -6.68
CA ALA A 53 -4.13 5.89 -5.36
C ALA A 53 -3.23 6.48 -4.27
N ALA A 54 -1.92 6.21 -4.31
CA ALA A 54 -0.96 6.73 -3.33
C ALA A 54 -0.63 8.21 -3.55
N VAL A 55 -0.71 8.70 -4.80
CA VAL A 55 -0.35 10.07 -5.23
C VAL A 55 -1.58 10.82 -5.79
N PRO A 56 -2.65 11.02 -5.00
CA PRO A 56 -3.91 11.58 -5.50
C PRO A 56 -3.81 13.03 -6.02
N PHE A 57 -2.76 13.76 -5.61
CA PHE A 57 -2.50 15.15 -6.02
C PHE A 57 -1.30 15.32 -6.96
N GLY A 58 -0.75 14.22 -7.49
CA GLY A 58 0.17 14.19 -8.63
C GLY A 58 1.65 14.44 -8.36
N ASP A 59 2.04 15.01 -7.23
CA ASP A 59 3.45 15.38 -6.98
C ASP A 59 4.18 14.54 -5.91
N ILE A 60 3.48 14.18 -4.84
CA ILE A 60 4.04 13.49 -3.66
C ILE A 60 2.98 12.55 -3.10
N PRO A 61 3.35 11.34 -2.63
CA PRO A 61 2.42 10.46 -1.95
C PRO A 61 1.80 11.12 -0.72
N ALA A 62 0.59 10.73 -0.37
CA ALA A 62 -0.04 11.23 0.83
C ALA A 62 0.70 10.80 2.12
N PHE A 63 1.43 9.67 2.07
CA PHE A 63 2.36 9.24 3.12
C PHE A 63 3.72 8.81 2.52
N PRO A 64 4.66 9.75 2.35
CA PRO A 64 5.97 9.45 1.74
C PRO A 64 6.82 8.48 2.57
N ASP A 65 6.60 8.43 3.88
CA ASP A 65 7.34 7.57 4.81
C ASP A 65 6.68 6.20 5.01
N ALA A 66 5.53 5.95 4.39
CA ALA A 66 4.83 4.68 4.50
C ALA A 66 5.33 3.67 3.45
N GLU A 67 5.55 2.44 3.89
CA GLU A 67 5.85 1.31 3.04
C GLU A 67 4.56 0.64 2.56
N HIS A 68 4.46 0.35 1.27
CA HIS A 68 3.32 -0.34 0.69
C HIS A 68 3.59 -1.83 0.60
N VAL A 69 2.84 -2.62 1.36
CA VAL A 69 2.91 -4.09 1.36
C VAL A 69 1.80 -4.63 0.46
N VAL A 70 2.20 -5.27 -0.65
CA VAL A 70 1.29 -5.94 -1.58
C VAL A 70 1.36 -7.45 -1.34
N MET A 71 0.22 -8.10 -1.08
CA MET A 71 0.14 -9.56 -1.01
C MET A 71 -0.65 -10.16 -2.18
N SER A 72 -0.06 -11.11 -2.88
CA SER A 72 -0.78 -11.97 -3.82
C SER A 72 -1.61 -12.99 -3.05
N VAL A 73 -2.92 -13.02 -3.29
CA VAL A 73 -3.85 -13.94 -2.63
C VAL A 73 -4.66 -14.70 -3.68
N ARG A 74 -4.58 -16.03 -3.67
CA ARG A 74 -5.39 -16.91 -4.53
C ARG A 74 -6.09 -17.95 -3.69
N GLU A 75 -7.40 -18.09 -3.86
CA GLU A 75 -8.23 -19.05 -3.13
C GLU A 75 -8.05 -18.99 -1.59
N GLY A 76 -7.78 -17.79 -1.06
CA GLY A 76 -7.55 -17.58 0.38
C GLY A 76 -6.14 -17.90 0.87
N VAL A 77 -5.20 -18.20 -0.04
CA VAL A 77 -3.80 -18.50 0.26
C VAL A 77 -2.90 -17.36 -0.22
N VAL A 78 -1.97 -16.92 0.61
CA VAL A 78 -0.93 -15.97 0.23
C VAL A 78 0.13 -16.68 -0.60
N LEU A 79 0.33 -16.25 -1.85
CA LEU A 79 1.32 -16.85 -2.77
C LEU A 79 2.63 -16.07 -2.82
N GLY A 80 2.61 -14.80 -2.40
CA GLY A 80 3.79 -13.95 -2.42
C GLY A 80 3.49 -12.57 -1.86
N GLN A 81 4.54 -11.85 -1.52
CA GLN A 81 4.46 -10.52 -0.96
C GLN A 81 5.63 -9.67 -1.43
N LYS A 82 5.37 -8.38 -1.64
CA LYS A 82 6.39 -7.39 -2.00
C LYS A 82 6.14 -6.09 -1.25
N VAL A 83 7.22 -5.36 -0.99
CA VAL A 83 7.18 -4.05 -0.34
C VAL A 83 7.68 -3.00 -1.30
N TYR A 84 7.03 -1.84 -1.29
CA TYR A 84 7.41 -0.70 -2.11
C TYR A 84 7.51 0.56 -1.25
N SER A 85 8.54 1.37 -1.49
CA SER A 85 8.75 2.65 -0.81
C SER A 85 8.90 3.78 -1.82
N TRP A 86 8.56 5.00 -1.42
CA TRP A 86 8.66 6.17 -2.29
C TRP A 86 10.13 6.60 -2.48
N ASP A 87 10.59 6.66 -3.73
CA ASP A 87 11.87 7.27 -4.12
C ASP A 87 11.61 8.69 -4.64
N ALA A 88 11.91 9.69 -3.80
CA ALA A 88 11.72 11.10 -4.16
C ALA A 88 12.57 11.56 -5.36
N GLY A 89 13.69 10.89 -5.63
CA GLY A 89 14.56 11.20 -6.78
C GLY A 89 13.97 10.69 -8.09
N ARG A 90 13.31 9.53 -8.05
CA ARG A 90 12.60 8.95 -9.21
C ARG A 90 11.18 9.46 -9.36
N LYS A 91 10.61 10.03 -8.28
CA LYS A 91 9.18 10.32 -8.14
C LYS A 91 8.32 9.10 -8.42
N ASP A 92 8.75 7.95 -7.89
CA ASP A 92 8.09 6.67 -8.12
C ASP A 92 8.29 5.74 -6.92
N PHE A 93 7.50 4.68 -6.86
CA PHE A 93 7.64 3.61 -5.87
C PHE A 93 8.63 2.55 -6.35
N VAL A 94 9.58 2.20 -5.48
CA VAL A 94 10.60 1.19 -5.76
C VAL A 94 10.46 0.00 -4.82
N GLU A 95 10.68 -1.20 -5.35
CA GLU A 95 10.67 -2.42 -4.54
C GLU A 95 11.76 -2.33 -3.46
N SER A 96 11.39 -2.67 -2.24
CA SER A 96 12.25 -2.65 -1.06
C SER A 96 12.37 -4.06 -0.48
N ASP A 97 13.50 -4.34 0.17
CA ASP A 97 13.72 -5.62 0.83
C ASP A 97 12.72 -5.82 1.97
N LEU A 98 12.18 -7.04 2.10
CA LEU A 98 11.27 -7.42 3.17
C LEU A 98 11.91 -8.52 4.02
N GLU A 99 12.09 -8.22 5.30
CA GLU A 99 12.49 -9.19 6.32
C GLU A 99 11.32 -9.50 7.24
N ILE A 100 10.94 -10.78 7.33
CA ILE A 100 9.92 -11.23 8.28
C ILE A 100 10.65 -11.69 9.54
N LEU A 101 10.48 -10.94 10.63
CA LEU A 101 10.95 -11.36 11.94
C LEU A 101 9.88 -12.28 12.55
N GLU A 102 10.24 -13.52 12.86
CA GLU A 102 9.40 -14.35 13.72
C GLU A 102 9.38 -13.72 15.11
N GLU A 103 8.18 -13.53 15.70
CA GLU A 103 8.11 -13.11 17.10
C GLU A 103 8.78 -14.19 17.97
N ALA A 104 9.77 -13.78 18.77
CA ALA A 104 10.27 -14.61 19.84
C ALA A 104 9.10 -14.94 20.77
N GLY A 105 8.66 -16.20 20.75
CA GLY A 105 7.44 -16.66 21.38
C GLY A 105 7.22 -16.10 22.79
N ALA A 106 6.02 -15.55 23.00
CA ALA A 106 5.46 -15.28 24.32
C ALA A 106 4.84 -16.55 24.92
#